data_AF-A0A251MXQ9-F1
#
_entry.id   AF-A0A251MXQ9-F1
#
_cell.length_a   1.000
_cell.length_b   1.000
_cell.length_c   1.000
_cell.angle_alpha   90.00
_cell.angle_beta   90.00
_cell.angle_gamma   90.00
#
_symmetry.space_group_name_H-M   'P 1'
#
loop_
_entity.id
_entity.type
_entity.pdbx_description
1 polymer ?
#
loop_
_entity_poly.entity_id
_entity_poly.type
_entity_poly.pdbx_seq_one_letter_code
_entity_poly.pdbx_strand_id
1 'polypeptide(L)'
;MVYGVARRPRPDWNVDHPIEYIQCDLADPHQTHSELSQLTDVTHIFYVIWASKPTEVESCEANGNVFRNLLDAVIPNAPNLQHICLQTGRKHYIGPFQMWGKFEPHEPPFHEDLPRLNVPCFYYTLEDILFLEVKKKEGLTCLMNIVGTFCVYAAICKHEGKKMLTFPGSRGFWNGYWDASDADLIAEHEIWAAVDPYAKNEAFNCSNGDVYKWKHLWRVLAEQFDMEFEDFDEDDDESSVDSMNKSKEHGFVGFRNSRTSFVTWIGKMKSYRLVPSSIRT
;
A
#
# COMPACT_ATOMS: atom_id res chain seq x y z
N MET A 1 -19.93 6.46 11.47
CA MET A 1 -19.78 7.21 10.20
C MET A 1 -18.48 6.78 9.54
N VAL A 2 -18.27 7.06 8.25
CA VAL A 2 -16.94 6.93 7.61
C VAL A 2 -16.62 8.26 6.92
N TYR A 3 -15.52 8.88 7.34
CA TYR A 3 -14.98 10.10 6.75
C TYR A 3 -13.87 9.74 5.75
N GLY A 4 -13.99 10.19 4.51
CA GLY A 4 -12.98 9.99 3.46
C GLY A 4 -12.32 11.31 3.10
N VAL A 5 -11.03 11.45 3.41
CA VAL A 5 -10.27 12.70 3.19
C VAL A 5 -9.37 12.58 1.96
N ALA A 6 -9.49 13.50 1.01
CA ALA A 6 -8.58 13.60 -0.14
C ALA A 6 -8.58 15.00 -0.75
N ARG A 7 -7.56 15.32 -1.56
CA ARG A 7 -7.34 16.67 -2.11
C ARG A 7 -8.20 17.05 -3.31
N ARG A 8 -8.56 16.06 -4.11
CA ARG A 8 -9.33 16.26 -5.35
C ARG A 8 -10.83 16.20 -5.03
N PRO A 9 -11.70 16.73 -5.91
CA PRO A 9 -13.12 16.41 -5.85
C PRO A 9 -13.35 14.90 -5.89
N ARG A 10 -14.40 14.43 -5.22
CA ARG A 10 -14.79 13.03 -5.20
C ARG A 10 -15.04 12.52 -6.62
N PRO A 11 -14.32 11.48 -7.10
CA PRO A 11 -14.47 10.99 -8.45
C PRO A 11 -15.71 10.09 -8.60
N ASP A 12 -16.29 10.06 -9.80
CA ASP A 12 -17.52 9.32 -10.11
C ASP A 12 -17.47 7.83 -9.69
N TRP A 13 -16.34 7.15 -9.87
CA TRP A 13 -16.20 5.73 -9.49
C TRP A 13 -16.27 5.48 -7.97
N ASN A 14 -16.20 6.53 -7.15
CA ASN A 14 -16.24 6.44 -5.69
C ASN A 14 -17.62 6.82 -5.10
N VAL A 15 -18.55 7.39 -5.88
CA VAL A 15 -19.79 8.00 -5.32
C VAL A 15 -20.72 6.99 -4.66
N ASP A 16 -20.72 5.74 -5.12
CA ASP A 16 -21.61 4.67 -4.63
C ASP A 16 -21.25 4.19 -3.21
N HIS A 17 -20.10 4.57 -2.66
CA HIS A 17 -19.73 4.25 -1.28
C HIS A 17 -20.42 5.22 -0.29
N PRO A 18 -21.07 4.75 0.78
CA PRO A 18 -21.73 5.62 1.77
C PRO A 18 -20.71 6.24 2.75
N ILE A 19 -19.88 7.14 2.24
CA ILE A 19 -18.87 7.90 3.00
C ILE A 19 -19.16 9.40 2.92
N GLU A 20 -18.83 10.11 4.00
CA GLU A 20 -18.79 11.57 4.06
C GLU A 20 -17.42 12.02 3.52
N TYR A 21 -17.42 12.74 2.39
CA TYR A 21 -16.19 13.07 1.66
C TYR A 21 -15.73 14.48 1.97
N ILE A 22 -14.51 14.61 2.48
CA ILE A 22 -13.90 15.87 2.92
C ILE A 22 -12.76 16.21 1.96
N GLN A 23 -12.87 17.36 1.28
CA GLN A 23 -11.86 17.81 0.33
C GLN A 23 -10.80 18.66 1.04
N CYS A 24 -9.69 18.06 1.48
CA CYS A 24 -8.65 18.72 2.25
C CYS A 24 -7.23 18.39 1.73
N ASP A 25 -6.35 19.40 1.65
CA ASP A 25 -4.90 19.18 1.55
C ASP A 25 -4.28 19.11 2.94
N LEU A 26 -3.92 17.90 3.35
CA LEU A 26 -3.27 17.64 4.64
C LEU A 26 -1.86 18.25 4.75
N ALA A 27 -1.29 18.79 3.65
CA ALA A 27 -0.08 19.60 3.71
C ALA A 27 -0.34 21.05 4.17
N ASP A 28 -1.58 21.55 4.11
CA ASP A 28 -1.96 22.86 4.65
C ASP A 28 -2.48 22.69 6.10
N PRO A 29 -1.74 23.16 7.12
CA PRO A 29 -2.14 23.00 8.52
C PRO A 29 -3.42 23.79 8.87
N HIS A 30 -3.67 24.93 8.20
CA HIS A 30 -4.86 25.73 8.45
C HIS A 30 -6.11 25.07 7.86
N GLN A 31 -6.02 24.56 6.63
CA GLN A 31 -7.12 23.80 6.04
C GLN A 31 -7.37 22.51 6.85
N THR A 32 -6.30 21.77 7.19
CA THR A 32 -6.40 20.52 7.97
C THR A 32 -7.10 20.74 9.30
N HIS A 33 -6.71 21.77 10.05
CA HIS A 33 -7.37 22.10 11.30
C HIS A 33 -8.83 22.52 11.07
N SER A 34 -9.12 23.37 10.08
CA SER A 34 -10.48 23.83 9.80
C SER A 34 -11.43 22.69 9.44
N GLU A 35 -10.98 21.75 8.60
CA GLU A 35 -11.83 20.66 8.10
C GLU A 35 -11.94 19.49 9.07
N LEU A 36 -10.88 19.19 9.85
CA LEU A 36 -10.84 17.96 10.67
C LEU A 36 -11.07 18.16 12.17
N SER A 37 -10.86 19.36 12.73
CA SER A 37 -11.11 19.61 14.17
C SER A 37 -12.60 19.49 14.56
N GLN A 38 -13.51 19.62 13.60
CA GLN A 38 -14.94 19.42 13.79
C GLN A 38 -15.36 17.93 13.91
N LEU A 39 -14.48 16.98 13.58
CA LEU A 39 -14.77 15.53 13.53
C LEU A 39 -14.64 14.88 14.91
N THR A 40 -15.44 15.36 15.86
CA THR A 40 -15.35 15.01 17.29
C THR A 40 -15.79 13.57 17.63
N ASP A 41 -16.47 12.88 16.72
CA ASP A 41 -16.95 11.50 16.89
C ASP A 41 -15.96 10.43 16.37
N VAL A 42 -14.82 10.84 15.80
CA VAL A 42 -13.80 9.93 15.27
C VAL A 42 -13.26 9.02 16.39
N THR A 43 -13.34 7.71 16.14
CA THR A 43 -12.81 6.67 17.04
C THR A 43 -11.56 6.01 16.47
N HIS A 44 -11.43 5.94 15.15
CA HIS A 44 -10.37 5.24 14.44
C HIS A 44 -9.88 6.09 13.27
N ILE A 45 -8.56 6.25 13.14
CA ILE A 45 -7.91 6.85 11.97
C ILE A 45 -7.26 5.72 11.15
N PHE A 46 -7.38 5.79 9.82
CA PHE A 46 -6.69 4.92 8.87
C PHE A 46 -5.88 5.81 7.91
N TYR A 47 -4.59 6.01 8.20
CA TYR A 47 -3.72 6.90 7.42
C TYR A 47 -3.13 6.14 6.23
N VAL A 48 -3.87 6.13 5.11
CA VAL A 48 -3.55 5.33 3.90
C VAL A 48 -2.95 6.18 2.76
N ILE A 49 -2.15 7.21 3.10
CA ILE A 49 -1.61 8.17 2.13
C ILE A 49 -0.11 8.43 2.31
N TRP A 50 0.54 8.89 1.24
CA TRP A 50 1.90 9.41 1.28
C TRP A 50 2.13 10.46 0.18
N ALA A 51 3.19 11.24 0.33
CA ALA A 51 3.70 12.20 -0.65
C ALA A 51 5.05 11.72 -1.20
N SER A 52 5.13 11.49 -2.51
CA SER A 52 6.39 11.22 -3.20
C SER A 52 7.19 12.52 -3.39
N LYS A 53 8.49 12.48 -3.08
CA LYS A 53 9.44 13.59 -3.30
C LYS A 53 10.71 13.10 -4.02
N PRO A 54 11.49 14.01 -4.64
CA PRO A 54 12.71 13.63 -5.36
C PRO A 54 13.71 12.86 -4.48
N THR A 55 13.92 13.29 -3.25
CA THR A 55 14.78 12.61 -2.26
C THR A 55 13.98 12.00 -1.11
N GLU A 56 14.59 11.02 -0.43
CA GLU A 56 13.97 10.44 0.76
C GLU A 56 13.98 11.42 1.95
N VAL A 57 14.95 12.34 2.04
CA VAL A 57 14.97 13.38 3.10
C VAL A 57 13.78 14.33 2.97
N GLU A 58 13.51 14.83 1.75
CA GLU A 58 12.28 15.60 1.47
C GLU A 58 11.01 14.76 1.71
N SER A 59 11.08 13.44 1.47
CA SER A 59 9.97 12.53 1.76
C SER A 59 9.73 12.41 3.27
N CYS A 60 10.78 12.32 4.11
CA CYS A 60 10.67 12.34 5.57
C CYS A 60 10.00 13.62 6.06
N GLU A 61 10.47 14.78 5.58
CA GLU A 61 9.91 16.08 5.95
C GLU A 61 8.43 16.20 5.53
N ALA A 62 8.13 15.93 4.26
CA ALA A 62 6.79 16.15 3.72
C ALA A 62 5.76 15.17 4.31
N ASN A 63 6.08 13.88 4.41
CA ASN A 63 5.17 12.90 5.00
C ASN A 63 5.00 13.13 6.50
N GLY A 64 6.09 13.49 7.21
CA GLY A 64 6.03 13.83 8.62
C GLY A 64 5.19 15.07 8.90
N ASN A 65 5.27 16.11 8.06
CA ASN A 65 4.45 17.31 8.18
C ASN A 65 2.96 17.01 7.94
N VAL A 66 2.64 16.30 6.85
CA VAL A 66 1.25 15.89 6.51
C VAL A 66 0.63 15.07 7.64
N PHE A 67 1.39 14.14 8.21
CA PHE A 67 0.91 13.30 9.29
C PHE A 67 0.73 14.07 10.61
N ARG A 68 1.69 14.93 10.98
CA ARG A 68 1.54 15.82 12.15
C ARG A 68 0.31 16.72 12.05
N ASN A 69 0.09 17.36 10.90
CA ASN A 69 -1.10 18.21 10.68
C ASN A 69 -2.41 17.46 10.95
N LEU A 70 -2.53 16.20 10.51
CA LEU A 70 -3.69 15.34 10.79
C LEU A 70 -3.84 15.04 12.28
N LEU A 71 -2.75 14.61 12.93
CA LEU A 71 -2.77 14.23 14.35
C LEU A 71 -3.07 15.43 15.25
N ASP A 72 -2.45 16.58 15.00
CA ASP A 72 -2.67 17.84 15.72
C ASP A 72 -4.11 18.36 15.56
N ALA A 73 -4.75 18.12 14.41
CA ALA A 73 -6.14 18.50 14.18
C ALA A 73 -7.15 17.55 14.85
N VAL A 74 -6.89 16.23 14.86
CA VAL A 74 -7.88 15.23 15.32
C VAL A 74 -7.70 14.84 16.78
N ILE A 75 -6.48 14.56 17.27
CA ILE A 75 -6.25 14.05 18.63
C ILE A 75 -6.86 14.95 19.73
N PRO A 76 -6.72 16.30 19.68
CA PRO A 76 -7.28 17.17 20.72
C PRO A 76 -8.81 17.27 20.69
N ASN A 77 -9.43 17.00 19.54
CA ASN A 77 -10.85 17.27 19.29
C ASN A 77 -11.73 16.01 19.27
N ALA A 78 -11.13 14.82 19.08
CA ALA A 78 -11.81 13.52 19.11
C ALA A 78 -11.59 12.80 20.45
N PRO A 79 -12.39 13.10 21.52
CA PRO A 79 -12.20 12.49 22.84
C PRO A 79 -12.28 10.97 22.81
N ASN A 80 -13.14 10.42 21.94
CA ASN A 80 -13.38 9.00 21.76
C ASN A 80 -12.38 8.30 20.82
N LEU A 81 -11.31 8.98 20.38
CA LEU A 81 -10.24 8.38 19.59
C LEU A 81 -9.57 7.24 20.36
N GLN A 82 -9.58 6.05 19.76
CA GLN A 82 -9.11 4.76 20.30
C GLN A 82 -7.93 4.17 19.52
N HIS A 83 -7.75 4.51 18.23
CA HIS A 83 -6.83 3.81 17.34
C HIS A 83 -6.39 4.65 16.12
N ILE A 84 -5.17 4.44 15.63
CA ILE A 84 -4.58 5.19 14.49
C ILE A 84 -3.77 4.25 13.58
N CYS A 85 -4.41 3.48 12.70
CA CYS A 85 -3.69 2.66 11.72
C CYS A 85 -2.93 3.56 10.71
N LEU A 86 -1.75 3.16 10.24
CA LEU A 86 -0.76 3.98 9.50
C LEU A 86 -0.47 3.34 8.10
N GLN A 87 0.30 3.97 7.18
CA GLN A 87 0.76 3.31 5.92
C GLN A 87 2.19 3.64 5.42
N THR A 88 2.90 2.56 5.06
CA THR A 88 4.34 2.42 4.74
C THR A 88 4.66 1.10 3.98
N GLY A 89 5.20 0.03 4.61
CA GLY A 89 5.38 -1.34 4.06
C GLY A 89 6.83 -1.84 3.88
N ARG A 90 7.06 -2.82 3.00
CA ARG A 90 8.34 -3.58 2.79
C ARG A 90 9.61 -2.73 2.61
N LYS A 91 9.49 -1.47 2.14
CA LYS A 91 10.59 -0.49 2.17
C LYS A 91 11.19 -0.26 3.57
N HIS A 92 10.52 -0.67 4.65
CA HIS A 92 11.11 -0.73 6.00
C HIS A 92 12.35 -1.66 6.03
N TYR A 93 12.33 -2.77 5.29
CA TYR A 93 13.39 -3.80 5.27
C TYR A 93 14.36 -3.68 4.08
N ILE A 94 13.91 -3.12 2.95
CA ILE A 94 14.71 -2.94 1.72
C ILE A 94 15.16 -1.49 1.47
N GLY A 95 14.76 -0.56 2.34
CA GLY A 95 15.07 0.87 2.28
C GLY A 95 14.51 1.61 1.05
N PRO A 96 14.80 2.92 0.93
CA PRO A 96 14.12 3.80 -0.02
C PRO A 96 14.57 3.61 -1.46
N PHE A 97 13.63 3.80 -2.41
CA PHE A 97 13.82 3.60 -3.85
C PHE A 97 15.08 4.31 -4.41
N GLN A 98 15.35 5.53 -3.94
CA GLN A 98 16.49 6.35 -4.38
C GLN A 98 17.85 5.82 -3.89
N MET A 99 17.88 4.85 -2.98
CA MET A 99 19.09 4.27 -2.39
C MET A 99 19.27 2.78 -2.69
N TRP A 100 18.36 2.14 -3.43
CA TRP A 100 18.52 0.76 -3.88
C TRP A 100 19.87 0.55 -4.59
N GLY A 101 20.54 -0.55 -4.25
CA GLY A 101 21.90 -0.87 -4.72
C GLY A 101 23.04 -0.03 -4.14
N LYS A 102 22.79 0.84 -3.16
CA LYS A 102 23.82 1.68 -2.50
C LYS A 102 24.17 1.24 -1.07
N PHE A 103 23.45 0.26 -0.54
CA PHE A 103 23.64 -0.35 0.77
C PHE A 103 23.03 -1.76 0.73
N GLU A 104 23.39 -2.61 1.69
CA GLU A 104 22.84 -3.96 1.83
C GLU A 104 21.46 -3.91 2.51
N PRO A 105 20.37 -4.39 1.88
CA PRO A 105 19.08 -4.56 2.54
C PRO A 105 19.14 -5.74 3.54
N HIS A 106 18.05 -5.99 4.27
CA HIS A 106 17.93 -7.25 5.00
C HIS A 106 17.76 -8.44 4.06
N GLU A 107 18.10 -9.64 4.54
CA GLU A 107 17.80 -10.89 3.83
C GLU A 107 16.34 -11.32 4.11
N PRO A 108 15.57 -11.72 3.07
CA PRO A 108 14.23 -12.28 3.25
C PRO A 108 14.28 -13.75 3.74
N PRO A 109 13.20 -14.29 4.35
CA PRO A 109 11.88 -13.68 4.51
C PRO A 109 11.85 -12.60 5.59
N PHE A 110 11.28 -11.44 5.26
CA PHE A 110 11.25 -10.32 6.19
C PHE A 110 10.29 -10.57 7.36
N HIS A 111 10.72 -10.24 8.58
CA HIS A 111 9.92 -10.33 9.80
C HIS A 111 10.08 -9.07 10.64
N GLU A 112 9.12 -8.80 11.50
CA GLU A 112 8.91 -7.50 12.14
C GLU A 112 9.91 -7.20 13.29
N ASP A 113 10.68 -8.20 13.71
CA ASP A 113 11.78 -8.03 14.68
C ASP A 113 13.10 -7.59 14.02
N LEU A 114 13.14 -7.49 12.69
CA LEU A 114 14.31 -6.96 11.98
C LEU A 114 14.52 -5.48 12.35
N PRO A 115 15.76 -5.05 12.68
CA PRO A 115 16.03 -3.68 13.06
C PRO A 115 15.87 -2.73 11.87
N ARG A 116 15.54 -1.46 12.12
CA ARG A 116 15.57 -0.42 11.07
C ARG A 116 16.95 -0.35 10.40
N LEU A 117 16.95 -0.16 9.09
CA LEU A 117 18.18 0.09 8.32
C LEU A 117 18.79 1.44 8.72
N ASN A 118 20.12 1.55 8.68
CA ASN A 118 20.83 2.81 8.95
C ASN A 118 20.83 3.76 7.73
N VAL A 119 19.63 4.08 7.23
CA VAL A 119 19.38 5.00 6.13
C VAL A 119 18.17 5.88 6.46
N PRO A 120 18.05 7.09 5.89
CA PRO A 120 16.80 7.82 5.95
C PRO A 120 15.66 6.97 5.38
N CYS A 121 14.54 6.87 6.08
CA CYS A 121 13.29 6.41 5.49
C CYS A 121 12.13 7.17 6.11
N PHE A 122 11.19 7.65 5.28
CA PHE A 122 10.03 8.39 5.78
C PHE A 122 9.10 7.48 6.61
N TYR A 123 9.24 6.16 6.46
CA TYR A 123 8.53 5.16 7.24
C TYR A 123 8.90 5.24 8.72
N TYR A 124 10.19 5.29 9.00
CA TYR A 124 10.72 5.47 10.36
C TYR A 124 10.32 6.83 10.93
N THR A 125 10.26 7.86 10.10
CA THR A 125 9.79 9.21 10.51
C THR A 125 8.31 9.22 10.91
N LEU A 126 7.46 8.50 10.16
CA LEU A 126 6.03 8.36 10.48
C LEU A 126 5.82 7.53 11.75
N GLU A 127 6.53 6.40 11.88
CA GLU A 127 6.55 5.60 13.12
C GLU A 127 7.01 6.42 14.32
N ASP A 128 8.09 7.21 14.21
CA ASP A 128 8.61 8.02 15.32
C ASP A 128 7.65 9.15 15.72
N ILE A 129 7.02 9.81 14.74
CA ILE A 129 5.94 10.78 14.99
C ILE A 129 4.78 10.09 15.70
N LEU A 130 4.34 8.93 15.23
CA LEU A 130 3.26 8.18 15.86
C LEU A 130 3.67 7.79 17.28
N PHE A 131 4.83 7.19 17.50
CA PHE A 131 5.33 6.82 18.84
C PHE A 131 5.50 8.02 19.80
N LEU A 132 5.69 9.25 19.30
CA LEU A 132 5.71 10.47 20.11
C LEU A 132 4.31 10.99 20.42
N GLU A 133 3.41 11.03 19.43
CA GLU A 133 2.02 11.45 19.62
C GLU A 133 1.22 10.43 20.43
N VAL A 134 1.52 9.15 20.28
CA VAL A 134 0.84 8.06 20.99
C VAL A 134 1.42 7.78 22.38
N LYS A 135 2.55 8.40 22.75
CA LYS A 135 2.88 8.61 24.17
C LYS A 135 1.89 9.56 24.87
N LYS A 136 1.02 10.21 24.09
CA LYS A 136 -0.18 10.92 24.57
C LYS A 136 -1.46 10.04 24.47
N LYS A 137 -1.48 8.93 23.69
CA LYS A 137 -2.50 7.84 23.53
C LYS A 137 -2.06 6.72 22.52
N GLU A 138 -1.79 5.46 22.90
CA GLU A 138 -0.93 4.41 22.22
C GLU A 138 -1.25 3.82 20.78
N GLY A 139 -0.22 3.57 19.90
CA GLY A 139 -0.12 2.51 18.82
C GLY A 139 0.11 2.84 17.28
N LEU A 140 0.81 1.96 16.46
CA LEU A 140 0.51 1.39 15.05
C LEU A 140 1.43 1.52 13.75
N THR A 141 1.13 0.76 12.63
CA THR A 141 1.88 0.56 11.30
C THR A 141 1.00 0.20 10.00
N CYS A 142 1.42 -0.54 8.89
CA CYS A 142 1.45 0.01 7.45
C CYS A 142 1.51 -0.73 6.00
N LEU A 143 1.14 -0.11 4.79
CA LEU A 143 1.41 -0.55 3.30
C LEU A 143 1.33 0.45 2.00
N MET A 144 1.30 0.02 0.67
CA MET A 144 1.27 0.77 -0.70
C MET A 144 0.70 -0.04 -1.99
N ASN A 145 0.52 0.48 -3.25
CA ASN A 145 -0.18 -0.20 -4.44
C ASN A 145 0.58 -0.31 -5.83
N ILE A 146 0.48 -1.46 -6.56
CA ILE A 146 1.14 -1.77 -7.87
C ILE A 146 0.24 -2.14 -9.10
N VAL A 147 -0.94 -2.75 -8.93
CA VAL A 147 -1.65 -3.47 -10.03
C VAL A 147 -2.15 -2.55 -11.16
N GLY A 148 -2.54 -1.33 -10.83
CA GLY A 148 -3.07 -0.37 -11.82
C GLY A 148 -2.07 -0.02 -12.93
N THR A 149 -0.77 0.04 -12.60
CA THR A 149 0.31 0.38 -13.52
C THR A 149 0.41 -0.62 -14.68
N PHE A 150 0.36 -1.92 -14.39
CA PHE A 150 0.46 -2.97 -15.40
C PHE A 150 -0.80 -3.05 -16.29
N CYS A 151 -1.98 -2.77 -15.74
CA CYS A 151 -3.21 -2.70 -16.53
C CYS A 151 -3.15 -1.59 -17.58
N VAL A 152 -2.62 -0.41 -17.22
CA VAL A 152 -2.44 0.72 -18.15
C VAL A 152 -1.38 0.39 -19.20
N TYR A 153 -0.25 -0.22 -18.80
CA TYR A 153 0.81 -0.64 -19.73
C TYR A 153 0.31 -1.64 -20.79
N ALA A 154 -0.46 -2.66 -20.39
CA ALA A 154 -1.06 -3.62 -21.32
C ALA A 154 -2.08 -2.96 -22.26
N ALA A 155 -2.92 -2.05 -21.73
CA ALA A 155 -3.87 -1.29 -22.54
C ALA A 155 -3.18 -0.43 -23.61
N ILE A 156 -2.07 0.23 -23.27
CA ILE A 156 -1.26 1.01 -24.21
C ILE A 156 -0.65 0.10 -25.28
N CYS A 157 0.00 -1.00 -24.89
CA CYS A 157 0.63 -1.90 -25.87
C CYS A 157 -0.38 -2.46 -26.88
N LYS A 158 -1.58 -2.85 -26.42
CA LYS A 158 -2.65 -3.31 -27.32
C LYS A 158 -3.15 -2.20 -28.24
N HIS A 159 -3.29 -0.97 -27.74
CA HIS A 159 -3.71 0.18 -28.55
C HIS A 159 -2.68 0.57 -29.62
N GLU A 160 -1.39 0.45 -29.31
CA GLU A 160 -0.27 0.66 -30.26
C GLU A 160 -0.12 -0.48 -31.28
N GLY A 161 -0.97 -1.51 -31.24
CA GLY A 161 -0.92 -2.65 -32.15
C GLY A 161 0.26 -3.60 -31.90
N LYS A 162 0.92 -3.52 -30.73
CA LYS A 162 1.94 -4.50 -30.34
C LYS A 162 1.26 -5.85 -30.12
N LYS A 163 1.72 -6.87 -30.83
CA LYS A 163 1.24 -8.25 -30.62
C LYS A 163 1.67 -8.81 -29.27
N MET A 164 2.89 -8.47 -28.85
CA MET A 164 3.55 -9.04 -27.69
C MET A 164 3.59 -8.07 -26.50
N LEU A 165 3.28 -8.56 -25.31
CA LEU A 165 3.39 -7.85 -24.04
C LEU A 165 4.75 -8.17 -23.38
N THR A 166 5.75 -7.30 -23.59
CA THR A 166 7.11 -7.48 -23.05
C THR A 166 7.17 -7.21 -21.55
N PHE A 167 7.82 -8.08 -20.76
CA PHE A 167 8.04 -7.84 -19.33
C PHE A 167 9.08 -6.73 -19.12
N PRO A 168 8.78 -5.67 -18.34
CA PRO A 168 9.68 -4.52 -18.13
C PRO A 168 10.62 -4.68 -16.91
N GLY A 169 10.80 -5.90 -16.38
CA GLY A 169 11.60 -6.18 -15.17
C GLY A 169 12.90 -6.97 -15.44
N SER A 170 13.62 -7.32 -14.36
CA SER A 170 14.84 -8.12 -14.43
C SER A 170 14.57 -9.64 -14.51
N ARG A 171 15.61 -10.43 -14.78
CA ARG A 171 15.56 -11.90 -14.79
C ARG A 171 15.23 -12.46 -13.40
N GLY A 172 15.91 -11.97 -12.37
CA GLY A 172 15.62 -12.29 -10.98
C GLY A 172 14.15 -12.05 -10.62
N PHE A 173 13.56 -10.94 -11.07
CA PHE A 173 12.13 -10.66 -10.86
C PHE A 173 11.23 -11.64 -11.62
N TRP A 174 11.58 -12.01 -12.86
CA TRP A 174 10.78 -12.96 -13.68
C TRP A 174 10.72 -14.36 -13.06
N ASN A 175 11.87 -14.87 -12.64
CA ASN A 175 12.05 -16.24 -12.16
C ASN A 175 11.86 -16.39 -10.65
N GLY A 176 12.22 -15.41 -9.84
CA GLY A 176 12.18 -15.51 -8.37
C GLY A 176 10.77 -15.61 -7.78
N TYR A 177 10.70 -15.93 -6.49
CA TYR A 177 9.45 -15.97 -5.75
C TYR A 177 9.08 -14.60 -5.18
N TRP A 178 7.83 -14.22 -5.42
CA TRP A 178 7.21 -12.99 -4.97
C TRP A 178 5.90 -13.30 -4.25
N ASP A 179 5.56 -12.48 -3.29
CA ASP A 179 4.23 -12.38 -2.70
C ASP A 179 3.60 -11.03 -3.08
N ALA A 180 2.34 -10.83 -2.68
CA ALA A 180 1.60 -9.60 -2.89
C ALA A 180 0.61 -9.39 -1.75
N SER A 181 0.08 -8.18 -1.67
CA SER A 181 -0.89 -7.77 -0.66
C SER A 181 -2.14 -7.26 -1.36
N ASP A 182 -3.23 -8.03 -1.31
CA ASP A 182 -4.53 -7.64 -1.84
C ASP A 182 -5.12 -6.48 -1.02
N ALA A 183 -5.61 -5.42 -1.68
CA ALA A 183 -6.06 -4.23 -0.96
C ALA A 183 -7.34 -4.43 -0.13
N ASP A 184 -8.19 -5.42 -0.46
CA ASP A 184 -9.33 -5.80 0.39
C ASP A 184 -8.82 -6.60 1.62
N LEU A 185 -7.76 -7.42 1.45
CA LEU A 185 -7.10 -8.11 2.58
C LEU A 185 -6.35 -7.14 3.51
N ILE A 186 -5.69 -6.11 2.97
CA ILE A 186 -5.08 -5.04 3.76
C ILE A 186 -6.16 -4.33 4.59
N ALA A 187 -7.30 -3.97 3.98
CA ALA A 187 -8.41 -3.37 4.71
C ALA A 187 -8.97 -4.30 5.82
N GLU A 188 -9.10 -5.60 5.55
CA GLU A 188 -9.45 -6.61 6.58
C GLU A 188 -8.43 -6.67 7.72
N HIS A 189 -7.13 -6.56 7.41
CA HIS A 189 -6.04 -6.56 8.38
C HIS A 189 -5.99 -5.29 9.23
N GLU A 190 -6.18 -4.11 8.63
CA GLU A 190 -6.29 -2.84 9.35
C GLU A 190 -7.54 -2.81 10.25
N ILE A 191 -8.68 -3.35 9.78
CA ILE A 191 -9.90 -3.50 10.59
C ILE A 191 -9.69 -4.50 11.73
N TRP A 192 -8.98 -5.59 11.50
CA TRP A 192 -8.58 -6.54 12.55
C TRP A 192 -7.72 -5.84 13.61
N ALA A 193 -6.68 -5.10 13.22
CA ALA A 193 -5.85 -4.33 14.13
C ALA A 193 -6.65 -3.29 14.93
N ALA A 194 -7.66 -2.67 14.30
CA ALA A 194 -8.58 -1.74 14.93
C ALA A 194 -9.46 -2.36 16.03
N VAL A 195 -9.87 -3.63 15.92
CA VAL A 195 -10.80 -4.25 16.88
C VAL A 195 -10.18 -5.28 17.83
N ASP A 196 -9.09 -5.93 17.45
CA ASP A 196 -8.50 -7.03 18.21
C ASP A 196 -7.55 -6.50 19.33
N PRO A 197 -7.69 -6.95 20.60
CA PRO A 197 -6.80 -6.56 21.68
C PRO A 197 -5.37 -7.12 21.51
N TYR A 198 -5.18 -8.25 20.83
CA TYR A 198 -3.84 -8.83 20.59
C TYR A 198 -3.06 -8.09 19.49
N ALA A 199 -3.73 -7.29 18.67
CA ALA A 199 -3.12 -6.51 17.60
C ALA A 199 -2.72 -5.08 18.01
N LYS A 200 -2.85 -4.71 19.29
CA LYS A 200 -2.56 -3.35 19.77
C LYS A 200 -1.06 -3.11 19.92
N ASN A 201 -0.64 -1.91 19.54
CA ASN A 201 0.73 -1.40 19.67
C ASN A 201 1.81 -2.17 18.90
N GLU A 202 1.42 -3.03 17.96
CA GLU A 202 2.33 -3.90 17.21
C GLU A 202 2.55 -3.46 15.75
N ALA A 203 3.70 -3.86 15.23
CA ALA A 203 4.00 -3.85 13.80
C ALA A 203 3.71 -5.23 13.20
N PHE A 204 3.02 -5.27 12.06
CA PHE A 204 2.62 -6.51 11.37
C PHE A 204 2.82 -6.41 9.86
N ASN A 205 3.36 -7.47 9.27
CA ASN A 205 3.32 -7.71 7.84
C ASN A 205 1.90 -8.10 7.40
N CYS A 206 1.55 -7.77 6.16
CA CYS A 206 0.30 -8.19 5.53
C CYS A 206 0.54 -8.56 4.06
N SER A 207 0.68 -9.86 3.79
CA SER A 207 0.71 -10.44 2.44
C SER A 207 -0.37 -11.52 2.31
N ASN A 208 -0.65 -11.93 1.07
CA ASN A 208 -1.74 -12.85 0.73
C ASN A 208 -1.62 -14.24 1.37
N GLY A 209 -0.44 -14.61 1.86
CA GLY A 209 -0.15 -15.92 2.45
C GLY A 209 0.19 -17.02 1.43
N ASP A 210 0.34 -16.66 0.16
CA ASP A 210 0.88 -17.48 -0.92
C ASP A 210 2.03 -16.77 -1.68
N VAL A 211 2.72 -17.49 -2.55
CA VAL A 211 3.77 -16.96 -3.43
C VAL A 211 3.46 -17.25 -4.90
N TYR A 212 3.96 -16.40 -5.79
CA TYR A 212 3.90 -16.53 -7.24
C TYR A 212 5.28 -16.25 -7.86
N LYS A 213 5.40 -16.48 -9.17
CA LYS A 213 6.53 -16.01 -10.01
C LYS A 213 5.95 -15.08 -11.07
N TRP A 214 6.65 -13.99 -11.43
CA TRP A 214 6.12 -13.02 -12.40
C TRP A 214 5.79 -13.67 -13.74
N LYS A 215 6.57 -14.68 -14.17
CA LYS A 215 6.26 -15.48 -15.38
C LYS A 215 4.83 -16.04 -15.44
N HIS A 216 4.26 -16.42 -14.30
CA HIS A 216 2.90 -16.95 -14.23
C HIS A 216 1.83 -15.86 -14.23
N LEU A 217 2.06 -14.72 -13.56
CA LEU A 217 1.10 -13.60 -13.58
C LEU A 217 1.16 -12.81 -14.89
N TRP A 218 2.32 -12.73 -15.54
CA TRP A 218 2.47 -12.03 -16.81
C TRP A 218 1.66 -12.68 -17.92
N ARG A 219 1.70 -14.02 -17.99
CA ARG A 219 0.78 -14.81 -18.82
C ARG A 219 -0.68 -14.48 -18.54
N VAL A 220 -1.09 -14.41 -17.27
CA VAL A 220 -2.48 -14.06 -16.89
C VAL A 220 -2.83 -12.64 -17.33
N LEU A 221 -1.90 -11.68 -17.23
CA LEU A 221 -2.11 -10.31 -17.72
C LEU A 221 -2.28 -10.30 -19.26
N ALA A 222 -1.43 -11.01 -19.99
CA ALA A 222 -1.53 -11.13 -21.44
C ALA A 222 -2.86 -11.79 -21.87
N GLU A 223 -3.26 -12.89 -21.22
CA GLU A 223 -4.57 -13.55 -21.39
C GLU A 223 -5.73 -12.57 -21.11
N GLN A 224 -5.64 -11.74 -20.05
CA GLN A 224 -6.66 -10.75 -19.71
C GLN A 224 -6.76 -9.58 -20.72
N PHE A 225 -5.76 -9.36 -21.55
CA PHE A 225 -5.74 -8.29 -22.56
C PHE A 225 -5.69 -8.84 -23.99
N ASP A 226 -5.92 -10.14 -24.22
CA ASP A 226 -5.80 -10.82 -25.54
C ASP A 226 -4.49 -10.49 -26.27
N MET A 227 -3.36 -10.56 -25.56
CA MET A 227 -2.01 -10.32 -26.12
C MET A 227 -1.16 -11.60 -26.09
N GLU A 228 -0.19 -11.68 -27.00
CA GLU A 228 0.87 -12.68 -26.95
C GLU A 228 1.90 -12.29 -25.86
N PHE A 229 2.63 -13.27 -25.32
CA PHE A 229 3.78 -13.04 -24.43
C PHE A 229 4.88 -14.04 -24.77
N GLU A 230 6.11 -13.71 -24.39
CA GLU A 230 7.30 -14.55 -24.56
C GLU A 230 7.90 -14.84 -23.18
N ASP A 231 8.45 -16.04 -23.00
CA ASP A 231 9.14 -16.41 -21.77
C ASP A 231 10.54 -15.78 -21.73
N PHE A 232 10.92 -15.22 -20.58
CA PHE A 232 12.24 -14.64 -20.35
C PHE A 232 13.24 -15.74 -19.96
N ASP A 233 13.70 -16.51 -20.95
CA ASP A 233 14.61 -17.65 -20.76
C ASP A 233 16.05 -17.21 -20.41
N GLU A 234 16.46 -17.45 -19.16
CA GLU A 234 17.82 -17.79 -18.67
C GLU A 234 17.85 -17.78 -17.13
N ASP A 235 18.80 -18.51 -16.52
CA ASP A 235 18.87 -18.74 -15.07
C ASP A 235 19.44 -17.52 -14.28
N ASP A 236 18.57 -16.85 -13.52
CA ASP A 236 18.90 -15.93 -12.43
C ASP A 236 17.67 -15.77 -11.53
N ASP A 237 17.80 -15.92 -10.21
CA ASP A 237 16.69 -16.06 -9.24
C ASP A 237 16.83 -15.02 -8.09
N GLU A 238 15.90 -14.07 -8.01
CA GLU A 238 15.85 -13.04 -6.95
C GLU A 238 14.49 -13.09 -6.24
N SER A 239 14.44 -13.53 -4.99
CA SER A 239 13.19 -13.72 -4.24
C SER A 239 13.02 -12.67 -3.14
N SER A 240 11.82 -12.11 -3.03
CA SER A 240 11.48 -11.08 -2.03
C SER A 240 10.09 -11.38 -1.46
N VAL A 241 10.04 -11.82 -0.21
CA VAL A 241 8.82 -12.29 0.47
C VAL A 241 8.79 -11.84 1.94
N ASP A 242 7.61 -11.50 2.44
CA ASP A 242 7.39 -11.19 3.86
C ASP A 242 6.88 -12.45 4.61
N SER A 243 7.21 -12.56 5.90
CA SER A 243 6.64 -13.57 6.80
C SER A 243 5.29 -13.10 7.35
N MET A 244 4.29 -13.97 7.26
CA MET A 244 2.95 -13.76 7.87
C MET A 244 2.80 -14.47 9.24
N ASN A 245 3.89 -14.97 9.82
CA ASN A 245 3.82 -15.75 11.06
C ASN A 245 3.31 -14.90 12.23
N LYS A 246 3.88 -13.71 12.45
CA LYS A 246 3.48 -12.83 13.55
C LYS A 246 2.00 -12.48 13.52
N SER A 247 1.48 -12.04 12.37
CA SER A 247 0.06 -11.70 12.19
C SER A 247 -0.86 -12.91 12.48
N LYS A 248 -0.47 -14.12 12.02
CA LYS A 248 -1.22 -15.37 12.29
C LYS A 248 -1.16 -15.79 13.76
N GLU A 249 -0.01 -15.65 14.41
CA GLU A 249 0.19 -15.95 15.83
C GLU A 249 -0.64 -15.02 16.73
N HIS A 250 -0.89 -13.79 16.30
CA HIS A 250 -1.77 -12.83 16.97
C HIS A 250 -3.25 -12.97 16.55
N GLY A 251 -3.60 -13.92 15.67
CA GLY A 251 -4.98 -14.29 15.35
C GLY A 251 -5.46 -13.93 13.93
N PHE A 252 -4.68 -13.19 13.13
CA PHE A 252 -5.05 -12.88 11.75
C PHE A 252 -4.84 -14.07 10.82
N VAL A 253 -5.91 -14.83 10.58
CA VAL A 253 -5.94 -15.98 9.65
C VAL A 253 -6.47 -15.63 8.25
N GLY A 254 -6.59 -14.33 7.94
CA GLY A 254 -6.96 -13.86 6.60
C GLY A 254 -5.93 -14.26 5.55
N PHE A 255 -6.39 -14.65 4.36
CA PHE A 255 -5.53 -14.98 3.23
C PHE A 255 -6.23 -14.64 1.91
N ARG A 256 -5.47 -14.64 0.81
CA ARG A 256 -5.98 -14.57 -0.56
C ARG A 256 -5.16 -15.48 -1.47
N ASN A 257 -5.74 -15.92 -2.58
CA ASN A 257 -4.97 -16.53 -3.65
C ASN A 257 -4.48 -15.43 -4.60
N SER A 258 -3.17 -15.19 -4.68
CA SER A 258 -2.59 -14.06 -5.42
C SER A 258 -2.99 -14.04 -6.90
N ARG A 259 -3.06 -15.20 -7.56
CA ARG A 259 -3.51 -15.28 -8.97
C ARG A 259 -4.97 -14.83 -9.14
N THR A 260 -5.86 -15.26 -8.25
CA THR A 260 -7.29 -14.93 -8.30
C THR A 260 -7.54 -13.48 -7.90
N SER A 261 -6.80 -12.99 -6.90
CA SER A 261 -6.74 -11.56 -6.53
C SER A 261 -6.33 -10.70 -7.73
N PHE A 262 -5.23 -11.03 -8.40
CA PHE A 262 -4.74 -10.29 -9.56
C PHE A 262 -5.79 -10.16 -10.69
N VAL A 263 -6.48 -11.27 -11.02
CA VAL A 263 -7.60 -11.24 -11.98
C VAL A 263 -8.77 -10.38 -11.49
N THR A 264 -9.09 -10.45 -10.20
CA THR A 264 -10.16 -9.63 -9.58
C THR A 264 -9.86 -8.14 -9.68
N TRP A 265 -8.61 -7.72 -9.42
CA TRP A 265 -8.21 -6.32 -9.53
C TRP A 265 -8.17 -5.82 -10.98
N ILE A 266 -7.74 -6.65 -11.95
CA ILE A 266 -7.89 -6.34 -13.38
C ILE A 266 -9.38 -6.15 -13.74
N GLY A 267 -10.26 -7.01 -13.20
CA GLY A 267 -11.71 -6.88 -13.32
C GLY A 267 -12.25 -5.56 -12.78
N LYS A 268 -11.88 -5.17 -11.55
CA LYS A 268 -12.24 -3.88 -10.93
C LYS A 268 -11.76 -2.69 -11.79
N MET A 269 -10.53 -2.73 -12.31
CA MET A 269 -10.00 -1.66 -13.20
C MET A 269 -10.82 -1.52 -14.49
N LYS A 270 -11.28 -2.64 -15.07
CA LYS A 270 -12.16 -2.65 -16.25
C LYS A 270 -13.58 -2.17 -15.92
N SER A 271 -14.15 -2.54 -14.77
CA SER A 271 -15.51 -2.14 -14.38
C SER A 271 -15.61 -0.65 -14.06
N TYR A 272 -14.60 -0.08 -13.40
CA TYR A 272 -14.48 1.37 -13.17
C TYR A 272 -14.05 2.15 -14.41
N ARG A 273 -13.92 1.51 -15.58
CA ARG A 273 -13.54 2.11 -16.87
C ARG A 273 -12.18 2.82 -16.84
N LEU A 274 -11.31 2.43 -15.91
CA LEU A 274 -9.93 2.95 -15.80
C LEU A 274 -9.03 2.35 -16.89
N VAL A 275 -9.38 1.16 -17.40
CA VAL A 275 -8.80 0.54 -18.60
C VAL A 275 -9.90 -0.07 -19.48
N PRO A 276 -9.68 -0.26 -20.79
CA PRO A 276 -10.69 -0.81 -21.69
C PRO A 276 -11.13 -2.23 -21.30
N SER A 277 -12.45 -2.46 -21.27
CA SER A 277 -13.05 -3.79 -21.03
C SER A 277 -12.71 -4.76 -22.17
N SER A 278 -12.76 -4.24 -23.40
CA SER A 278 -12.20 -4.80 -24.63
C SER A 278 -11.98 -3.64 -25.61
N ILE A 279 -10.88 -3.64 -26.36
CA ILE A 279 -10.74 -2.73 -27.51
C ILE A 279 -11.56 -3.34 -28.64
N ARG A 280 -12.61 -2.64 -29.10
CA ARG A 280 -13.29 -3.03 -30.35
C ARG A 280 -12.29 -2.84 -31.49
N THR A 281 -12.00 -3.93 -32.19
CA THR A 281 -11.35 -3.95 -33.51
C THR A 281 -12.21 -3.26 -34.56
#